data_AF-A0A533WP86-F1
#
_entry.id   AF-A0A533WP86-F1
#
_cell.length_a   1.000
_cell.length_b   1.000
_cell.length_c   1.000
_cell.angle_alpha   90.00
_cell.angle_beta   90.00
_cell.angle_gamma   90.00
#
_symmetry.space_group_name_H-M   'P 1'
#
loop_
_entity.id
_entity.type
_entity.pdbx_description
1 polymer ?
#
loop_
_entity_poly.entity_id
_entity_poly.type
_entity_poly.pdbx_seq_one_letter_code
_entity_poly.pdbx_strand_id
1 'polypeptide(L)'
;MTEATKSIPICTVEELKQKGYLSVIVQGHDIVVFYSEGSVYALDNRCPHMGFPLSRGSTKDGILTCDWHHARFDIKTGGCFDLWADDVPVFPVNVIGGRIFVSTDRRRRGEELHAYYLRRLNDGMEQNIGLIIAKSILALVSEEMAPSELFRRGLEHGTKFRQEGWGSGLTILTCMMNISTHGTQDDKLRALYHGLSAVSNDCSGQPPRFPVGPLPQEREIPDKVTLKRWFRHFIEVRDGDGAERCLVTTIRAGAGPENIADMLFTAATDHRFLDSGHVLDFTNKAFEALEIVGWGLAEQVLTSLVPIYAQASRMEERSSWRHPVDVVELLNTCFVRLPVALQKGKETRGIWKADSTQVDTLLGDKPDAIVGLLIESLENGAKPEELAAWVAFAAALRIAQFPTTNEYSDWDTALHTFTFANAVQQALR
;
A
#
# COMPACT_ATOMS: atom_id res chain seq x y z
N MET A 1 -20.29 -40.32 11.05
CA MET A 1 -20.45 -41.19 9.86
C MET A 1 -19.22 -40.94 8.98
N THR A 2 -18.38 -41.95 8.78
CA THR A 2 -17.15 -41.85 8.01
C THR A 2 -17.49 -41.71 6.52
N GLU A 3 -17.21 -40.56 5.92
CA GLU A 3 -17.27 -40.37 4.47
C GLU A 3 -16.37 -41.42 3.80
N ALA A 4 -16.93 -42.22 2.90
CA ALA A 4 -16.16 -43.21 2.16
C ALA A 4 -15.18 -42.49 1.23
N THR A 5 -13.89 -42.56 1.53
CA THR A 5 -12.80 -42.13 0.65
C THR A 5 -12.94 -42.81 -0.71
N LYS A 6 -13.46 -42.09 -1.72
CA LYS A 6 -13.71 -42.65 -3.06
C LYS A 6 -12.40 -42.78 -3.82
N SER A 7 -11.75 -43.94 -3.69
CA SER A 7 -10.61 -44.33 -4.50
C SER A 7 -11.07 -44.89 -5.85
N ILE A 8 -10.47 -44.43 -6.95
CA ILE A 8 -10.91 -44.72 -8.32
C ILE A 8 -9.81 -45.49 -9.05
N PRO A 9 -10.13 -46.61 -9.73
CA PRO A 9 -9.14 -47.36 -10.50
C PRO A 9 -8.68 -46.54 -11.72
N ILE A 10 -7.37 -46.48 -11.94
CA ILE A 10 -6.76 -45.73 -13.06
C ILE A 10 -6.24 -46.67 -14.14
N CYS A 11 -5.14 -47.39 -13.86
CA CYS A 11 -4.49 -48.32 -14.78
C CYS A 11 -3.63 -49.33 -14.00
N THR A 12 -2.89 -50.18 -14.70
CA THR A 12 -1.84 -51.01 -14.08
C THR A 12 -0.52 -50.25 -14.00
N VAL A 13 0.36 -50.62 -13.07
CA VAL A 13 1.72 -50.03 -12.96
C VAL A 13 2.51 -50.26 -14.25
N GLU A 14 2.37 -51.43 -14.87
CA GLU A 14 3.02 -51.79 -16.13
C GLU A 14 2.57 -50.88 -17.28
N GLU A 15 1.27 -50.62 -17.39
CA GLU A 15 0.72 -49.70 -18.39
C GLU A 15 1.22 -48.27 -18.18
N LEU A 16 1.27 -47.79 -16.93
CA LEU A 16 1.79 -46.46 -16.62
C LEU A 16 3.27 -46.33 -17.01
N LYS A 17 4.10 -47.35 -16.71
CA LYS A 17 5.52 -47.37 -17.09
C LYS A 17 5.71 -47.30 -18.61
N GLN A 18 4.87 -47.98 -19.38
CA GLN A 18 4.94 -47.97 -20.84
C GLN A 18 4.55 -46.61 -21.45
N LYS A 19 3.57 -45.93 -20.85
CA LYS A 19 3.07 -44.63 -21.32
C LYS A 19 3.86 -43.44 -20.79
N GLY A 20 4.63 -43.62 -19.71
CA GLY A 20 5.37 -42.56 -19.00
C GLY A 20 4.47 -41.76 -18.04
N TYR A 21 3.27 -41.39 -18.49
CA TYR A 21 2.24 -40.76 -17.67
C TYR A 21 0.83 -41.19 -18.13
N LEU A 22 -0.18 -40.90 -17.30
CA LEU A 22 -1.58 -41.04 -17.68
C LEU A 22 -2.40 -39.90 -17.08
N SER A 23 -3.25 -39.25 -17.88
CA SER A 23 -4.17 -38.20 -17.42
C SER A 23 -5.60 -38.71 -17.39
N VAL A 24 -6.35 -38.39 -16.34
CA VAL A 24 -7.78 -38.72 -16.22
C VAL A 24 -8.57 -37.52 -15.73
N ILE A 25 -9.79 -37.37 -16.23
CA ILE A 25 -10.76 -36.43 -15.67
C ILE A 25 -11.78 -37.22 -14.87
N VAL A 26 -11.90 -36.92 -13.58
CA VAL A 26 -12.83 -37.65 -12.71
C VAL A 26 -13.39 -36.74 -11.62
N GLN A 27 -14.71 -36.77 -11.42
CA GLN A 27 -15.42 -35.92 -10.45
C GLN A 27 -15.04 -34.42 -10.54
N GLY A 28 -14.76 -33.92 -11.75
CA GLY A 28 -14.36 -32.52 -11.98
C GLY A 28 -12.88 -32.21 -11.75
N HIS A 29 -12.07 -33.19 -11.30
CA HIS A 29 -10.62 -33.06 -11.20
C HIS A 29 -9.94 -33.59 -12.47
N ASP A 30 -9.00 -32.82 -13.01
CA ASP A 30 -8.07 -33.28 -14.04
C ASP A 30 -6.78 -33.71 -13.35
N ILE A 31 -6.46 -35.01 -13.39
CA ILE A 31 -5.40 -35.62 -12.60
C ILE A 31 -4.39 -36.24 -13.55
N VAL A 32 -3.10 -35.96 -13.33
CA VAL A 32 -1.99 -36.62 -14.01
C VAL A 32 -1.29 -37.58 -13.06
N VAL A 33 -1.01 -38.79 -13.54
CA VAL A 33 -0.32 -39.84 -12.80
C VAL A 33 1.04 -40.11 -13.44
N PHE A 34 2.09 -40.14 -12.64
CA PHE A 34 3.46 -40.43 -13.05
C PHE A 34 4.02 -41.65 -12.31
N TYR A 35 4.87 -42.42 -12.99
CA TYR A 35 5.75 -43.40 -12.34
C TYR A 35 7.15 -42.79 -12.24
N SER A 36 7.62 -42.55 -11.01
CA SER A 36 8.93 -41.94 -10.76
C SER A 36 9.63 -42.65 -9.60
N GLU A 37 10.92 -42.94 -9.76
CA GLU A 37 11.77 -43.52 -8.69
C GLU A 37 11.15 -44.73 -7.97
N GLY A 38 10.54 -45.65 -8.72
CA GLY A 38 9.96 -46.86 -8.15
C GLY A 38 8.55 -46.71 -7.56
N SER A 39 7.96 -45.51 -7.59
CA SER A 39 6.67 -45.19 -6.96
C SER A 39 5.72 -44.47 -7.92
N VAL A 40 4.43 -44.46 -7.57
CA VAL A 40 3.37 -43.81 -8.35
C VAL A 40 2.90 -42.55 -7.63
N TYR A 41 2.79 -41.45 -8.37
CA TYR A 41 2.36 -40.15 -7.86
C TYR A 41 1.23 -39.59 -8.70
N ALA A 42 0.25 -38.94 -8.07
CA ALA A 42 -0.88 -38.31 -8.75
C ALA A 42 -0.98 -36.84 -8.33
N LEU A 43 -1.06 -35.95 -9.31
CA LEU A 43 -1.11 -34.50 -9.13
C LEU A 43 -2.27 -33.89 -9.92
N ASP A 44 -2.70 -32.68 -9.55
CA ASP A 44 -3.57 -31.88 -10.42
C ASP A 44 -2.85 -31.62 -11.74
N ASN A 45 -3.50 -31.95 -12.85
CA ASN A 45 -2.92 -31.74 -14.17
C ASN A 45 -2.91 -30.26 -14.55
N ARG A 46 -3.60 -29.37 -13.82
CA ARG A 46 -3.54 -27.93 -14.07
C ARG A 46 -2.35 -27.32 -13.35
N CYS A 47 -1.42 -26.75 -14.11
CA CYS A 47 -0.33 -25.98 -13.54
C CYS A 47 -0.90 -24.85 -12.67
N PRO A 48 -0.55 -24.78 -11.37
CA PRO A 48 -1.16 -23.82 -10.46
C PRO A 48 -0.71 -22.38 -10.74
N HIS A 49 0.25 -22.16 -11.65
CA HIS A 49 0.59 -20.84 -12.19
C HIS A 49 -0.55 -20.24 -13.03
N MET A 50 -0.90 -20.86 -14.17
CA MET A 50 -1.91 -20.34 -15.12
C MET A 50 -2.72 -21.44 -15.83
N GLY A 51 -2.77 -22.65 -15.27
CA GLY A 51 -3.68 -23.71 -15.69
C GLY A 51 -3.21 -24.61 -16.84
N PHE A 52 -1.98 -24.44 -17.35
CA PHE A 52 -1.49 -25.29 -18.44
C PHE A 52 -1.36 -26.77 -18.03
N PRO A 53 -1.68 -27.72 -18.92
CA PRO A 53 -1.59 -29.16 -18.59
C PRO A 53 -0.17 -29.60 -18.24
N LEU A 54 0.04 -30.05 -17.01
CA LEU A 54 1.33 -30.55 -16.52
C LEU A 54 1.73 -31.89 -17.15
N SER A 55 0.76 -32.68 -17.63
CA SER A 55 1.00 -33.86 -18.46
C SER A 55 1.72 -33.58 -19.77
N ARG A 56 1.74 -32.32 -20.24
CA ARG A 56 2.54 -31.88 -21.39
C ARG A 56 3.94 -31.40 -20.99
N GLY A 57 4.23 -31.34 -19.70
CA GLY A 57 5.54 -30.98 -19.18
C GLY A 57 6.57 -32.08 -19.35
N SER A 58 7.80 -31.78 -18.94
CA SER A 58 8.90 -32.75 -18.88
C SER A 58 9.16 -33.21 -17.45
N THR A 59 9.61 -34.45 -17.29
CA THR A 59 10.03 -34.99 -15.99
C THR A 59 11.49 -35.40 -16.03
N LYS A 60 12.26 -35.00 -15.02
CA LYS A 60 13.66 -35.40 -14.86
C LYS A 60 14.04 -35.36 -13.38
N ASP A 61 14.67 -36.43 -12.88
CA ASP A 61 15.18 -36.51 -11.50
C ASP A 61 14.13 -36.13 -10.44
N GLY A 62 12.88 -36.60 -10.62
CA GLY A 62 11.76 -36.30 -9.73
C GLY A 62 11.11 -34.92 -9.90
N ILE A 63 11.66 -34.07 -10.76
CA ILE A 63 11.17 -32.71 -11.03
C ILE A 63 10.28 -32.71 -12.28
N LEU A 64 9.05 -32.20 -12.12
CA LEU A 64 8.10 -31.92 -13.18
C LEU A 64 8.21 -30.45 -13.59
N THR A 65 8.54 -30.18 -14.84
CA THR A 65 8.66 -28.83 -15.41
C THR A 65 7.49 -28.57 -16.35
N CYS A 66 6.67 -27.55 -16.06
CA CYS A 66 5.58 -27.12 -16.92
C CYS A 66 6.13 -26.61 -18.26
N ASP A 67 5.52 -27.02 -19.37
CA ASP A 67 6.00 -26.68 -20.72
C ASP A 67 5.77 -25.19 -21.08
N TRP A 68 4.85 -24.51 -20.41
CA TRP A 68 4.48 -23.15 -20.79
C TRP A 68 5.41 -22.08 -20.23
N HIS A 69 5.51 -21.99 -18.90
CA HIS A 69 6.32 -20.97 -18.21
C HIS A 69 7.49 -21.58 -17.44
N HIS A 70 7.69 -22.90 -17.54
CA HIS A 70 8.80 -23.61 -16.91
C HIS A 70 8.81 -23.61 -15.38
N ALA A 71 7.64 -23.44 -14.74
CA ALA A 71 7.49 -23.68 -13.30
C ALA A 71 7.84 -25.14 -12.99
N ARG A 72 8.64 -25.35 -11.94
CA ARG A 72 9.15 -26.65 -11.54
C ARG A 72 8.53 -27.11 -10.24
N PHE A 73 8.19 -28.38 -10.19
CA PHE A 73 7.51 -29.01 -9.07
C PHE A 73 8.16 -30.34 -8.71
N ASP A 74 8.28 -30.63 -7.42
CA ASP A 74 8.58 -31.98 -6.97
C ASP A 74 7.35 -32.88 -7.18
N ILE A 75 7.51 -33.97 -7.94
CA ILE A 75 6.42 -34.91 -8.24
C ILE A 75 5.90 -35.59 -6.97
N LYS A 76 6.76 -35.78 -5.96
CA LYS A 76 6.40 -36.46 -4.71
C LYS A 76 5.47 -35.62 -3.84
N THR A 77 5.83 -34.37 -3.61
CA THR A 77 5.13 -33.48 -2.66
C THR A 77 4.18 -32.50 -3.34
N GLY A 78 4.36 -32.24 -4.62
CA GLY A 78 3.71 -31.14 -5.34
C GLY A 78 4.35 -29.76 -5.07
N GLY A 79 5.38 -29.70 -4.22
CA GLY A 79 6.05 -28.46 -3.83
C GLY A 79 6.70 -27.77 -5.03
N CYS A 80 6.44 -26.47 -5.17
CA CYS A 80 7.02 -25.66 -6.23
C CYS A 80 8.39 -25.12 -5.82
N PHE A 81 9.35 -25.17 -6.74
CA PHE A 81 10.67 -24.56 -6.54
C PHE A 81 10.70 -23.07 -6.91
N ASP A 82 9.69 -22.61 -7.64
CA ASP A 82 9.63 -21.31 -8.25
C ASP A 82 8.57 -20.45 -7.53
N LEU A 83 9.01 -19.51 -6.69
CA LEU A 83 8.14 -18.71 -5.83
C LEU A 83 7.06 -17.89 -6.55
N TRP A 84 7.15 -17.75 -7.88
CA TRP A 84 6.14 -17.09 -8.71
C TRP A 84 4.97 -18.01 -9.12
N ALA A 85 5.02 -19.30 -8.75
CA ALA A 85 3.93 -20.25 -8.87
C ALA A 85 3.54 -20.80 -7.48
N ASP A 86 2.35 -21.41 -7.41
CA ASP A 86 1.87 -22.10 -6.21
C ASP A 86 2.23 -23.58 -6.24
N ASP A 87 2.14 -24.28 -5.10
CA ASP A 87 2.31 -25.73 -5.09
C ASP A 87 1.14 -26.45 -5.80
N VAL A 88 1.45 -27.56 -6.46
CA VAL A 88 0.47 -28.39 -7.17
C VAL A 88 -0.26 -29.28 -6.15
N PRO A 89 -1.61 -29.31 -6.15
CA PRO A 89 -2.35 -30.25 -5.32
C PRO A 89 -2.00 -31.71 -5.66
N VAL A 90 -1.80 -32.53 -4.63
CA VAL A 90 -1.52 -33.97 -4.77
C VAL A 90 -2.70 -34.84 -4.33
N PHE A 91 -2.84 -36.00 -4.97
CA PHE A 91 -3.89 -36.96 -4.69
C PHE A 91 -3.31 -38.25 -4.09
N PRO A 92 -3.90 -38.80 -3.01
CA PRO A 92 -3.46 -40.06 -2.45
C PRO A 92 -3.55 -41.20 -3.47
N VAL A 93 -2.49 -42.01 -3.57
CA VAL A 93 -2.39 -43.16 -4.46
C VAL A 93 -2.25 -44.44 -3.66
N ASN A 94 -3.03 -45.46 -4.01
CA ASN A 94 -2.92 -46.82 -3.50
C ASN A 94 -2.67 -47.80 -4.65
N VAL A 95 -1.72 -48.71 -4.49
CA VAL A 95 -1.45 -49.77 -5.46
C VAL A 95 -1.83 -51.11 -4.86
N ILE A 96 -2.82 -51.79 -5.44
CA ILE A 96 -3.36 -53.06 -4.94
C ILE A 96 -3.27 -54.09 -6.07
N GLY A 97 -2.47 -55.14 -5.88
CA GLY A 97 -2.29 -56.20 -6.89
C GLY A 97 -1.82 -55.68 -8.26
N GLY A 98 -0.93 -54.67 -8.27
CA GLY A 98 -0.42 -54.05 -9.50
C GLY A 98 -1.36 -53.03 -10.16
N ARG A 99 -2.56 -52.81 -9.63
CA ARG A 99 -3.51 -51.80 -10.12
C ARG A 99 -3.47 -50.53 -9.27
N ILE A 100 -3.44 -49.38 -9.93
CA ILE A 100 -3.37 -48.05 -9.34
C ILE A 100 -4.77 -47.53 -9.04
N PHE A 101 -4.96 -47.00 -7.83
CA PHE A 101 -6.17 -46.32 -7.39
C PHE A 101 -5.82 -44.93 -6.87
N VAL A 102 -6.58 -43.91 -7.28
CA VAL A 102 -6.40 -42.52 -6.83
C VAL A 102 -7.62 -42.06 -6.04
N SER A 103 -7.40 -41.51 -4.85
CA SER A 103 -8.46 -40.86 -4.07
C SER A 103 -8.76 -39.47 -4.64
N THR A 104 -10.03 -39.15 -4.87
CA THR A 104 -10.44 -37.78 -5.24
C THR A 104 -10.51 -36.83 -4.06
N ASP A 105 -10.54 -37.36 -2.83
CA ASP A 105 -10.32 -36.56 -1.64
C ASP A 105 -8.85 -36.14 -1.61
N ARG A 106 -8.60 -34.90 -2.08
CA ARG A 106 -7.26 -34.29 -2.09
C ARG A 106 -6.69 -34.41 -0.69
N ARG A 107 -5.42 -34.76 -0.57
CA ARG A 107 -4.75 -34.60 0.71
C ARG A 107 -4.75 -33.10 0.98
N ARG A 108 -5.67 -32.62 1.83
CA ARG A 108 -5.60 -31.25 2.33
C ARG A 108 -4.20 -31.11 2.89
N ARG A 109 -3.49 -30.04 2.53
CA ARG A 109 -2.23 -29.70 3.21
C ARG A 109 -2.51 -29.83 4.70
N GLY A 110 -1.56 -30.34 5.48
CA GLY A 110 -1.73 -30.44 6.95
C GLY A 110 -1.94 -29.07 7.63
N GLU A 111 -1.98 -28.02 6.83
CA GLU A 111 -2.17 -26.63 7.15
C GLU A 111 -3.46 -26.10 6.54
N GLU A 112 -4.14 -25.24 7.28
CA GLU A 112 -5.35 -24.56 6.88
C GLU A 112 -5.10 -23.65 5.66
N LEU A 113 -6.01 -23.68 4.69
CA LEU A 113 -5.89 -22.94 3.41
C LEU A 113 -5.59 -21.45 3.62
N HIS A 114 -6.23 -20.88 4.65
CA HIS A 114 -6.01 -19.52 5.11
C HIS A 114 -4.53 -19.24 5.44
N ALA A 115 -3.90 -20.10 6.26
CA ALA A 115 -2.51 -19.93 6.68
C ALA A 115 -1.54 -20.04 5.48
N TYR A 116 -1.84 -20.93 4.52
CA TYR A 116 -1.06 -21.04 3.28
C TYR A 116 -1.09 -19.72 2.50
N TYR A 117 -2.29 -19.21 2.15
CA TYR A 117 -2.39 -17.99 1.36
C TYR A 117 -1.93 -16.75 2.11
N LEU A 118 -1.95 -16.76 3.44
CA LEU A 118 -1.34 -15.70 4.24
C LEU A 118 0.18 -15.65 4.06
N ARG A 119 0.85 -16.81 4.06
CA ARG A 119 2.28 -16.86 3.74
C ARG A 119 2.56 -16.51 2.30
N ARG A 120 1.75 -17.00 1.35
CA ARG A 120 1.91 -16.63 -0.06
C ARG A 120 1.73 -15.13 -0.29
N LEU A 121 0.82 -14.48 0.43
CA LEU A 121 0.70 -13.02 0.38
C LEU A 121 2.00 -12.34 0.84
N ASN A 122 2.59 -12.79 1.96
CA ASN A 122 3.87 -12.27 2.44
C ASN A 122 4.99 -12.53 1.43
N ASP A 123 5.12 -13.76 0.92
CA ASP A 123 6.11 -14.10 -0.12
C ASP A 123 5.94 -13.20 -1.35
N GLY A 124 4.69 -12.96 -1.78
CA GLY A 124 4.37 -12.11 -2.92
C GLY A 124 4.76 -10.66 -2.71
N MET A 125 4.61 -10.12 -1.49
CA MET A 125 5.07 -8.77 -1.14
C MET A 125 6.60 -8.71 -1.00
N GLU A 126 7.22 -9.67 -0.32
CA GLU A 126 8.68 -9.70 -0.10
C GLU A 126 9.49 -9.91 -1.38
N GLN A 127 8.95 -10.70 -2.33
CA GLN A 127 9.62 -11.03 -3.59
C GLN A 127 9.10 -10.19 -4.78
N ASN A 128 8.19 -9.26 -4.53
CA ASN A 128 7.54 -8.45 -5.55
C ASN A 128 6.90 -9.23 -6.71
N ILE A 129 6.00 -10.15 -6.36
CA ILE A 129 5.32 -11.05 -7.31
C ILE A 129 3.82 -10.75 -7.36
N GLY A 130 3.43 -9.86 -8.26
CA GLY A 130 2.04 -9.38 -8.39
C GLY A 130 1.00 -10.49 -8.56
N LEU A 131 1.27 -11.54 -9.35
CA LEU A 131 0.31 -12.63 -9.53
C LEU A 131 0.04 -13.40 -8.23
N ILE A 132 1.05 -13.57 -7.39
CA ILE A 132 0.91 -14.24 -6.09
C ILE A 132 0.16 -13.35 -5.10
N ILE A 133 0.42 -12.04 -5.11
CA ILE A 133 -0.38 -11.06 -4.35
C ILE A 133 -1.86 -11.16 -4.76
N ALA A 134 -2.16 -11.12 -6.06
CA ALA A 134 -3.53 -11.18 -6.58
C ALA A 134 -4.26 -12.46 -6.16
N LYS A 135 -3.63 -13.63 -6.36
CA LYS A 135 -4.23 -14.93 -5.97
C LYS A 135 -4.46 -15.03 -4.47
N SER A 136 -3.52 -14.54 -3.67
CA SER A 136 -3.62 -14.60 -2.22
C SER A 136 -4.75 -13.71 -1.70
N ILE A 137 -4.93 -12.51 -2.27
CA ILE A 137 -6.09 -11.64 -1.96
C ILE A 137 -7.40 -12.36 -2.27
N LEU A 138 -7.54 -12.93 -3.48
CA LEU A 138 -8.75 -13.63 -3.88
C LEU A 138 -9.08 -14.79 -2.93
N ALA A 139 -8.08 -15.60 -2.60
CA ALA A 139 -8.26 -16.73 -1.71
C ALA A 139 -8.60 -16.30 -0.27
N LEU A 140 -7.86 -15.34 0.30
CA LEU A 140 -8.08 -14.88 1.67
C LEU A 140 -9.45 -14.20 1.83
N VAL A 141 -9.89 -13.41 0.84
CA VAL A 141 -11.23 -12.82 0.86
C VAL A 141 -12.32 -13.87 0.71
N SER A 142 -12.10 -14.93 -0.08
CA SER A 142 -13.03 -16.06 -0.16
C SER A 142 -13.11 -16.86 1.15
N GLU A 143 -12.06 -16.83 1.96
CA GLU A 143 -12.00 -17.36 3.33
C GLU A 143 -12.42 -16.29 4.37
N GLU A 144 -13.25 -15.33 3.97
CA GLU A 144 -13.86 -14.30 4.81
C GLU A 144 -12.87 -13.35 5.53
N MET A 145 -11.62 -13.24 5.06
CA MET A 145 -10.69 -12.23 5.58
C MET A 145 -11.18 -10.81 5.24
N ALA A 146 -11.24 -9.95 6.25
CA ALA A 146 -11.63 -8.56 6.08
C ALA A 146 -10.58 -7.78 5.24
N PRO A 147 -11.00 -6.92 4.30
CA PRO A 147 -10.09 -6.05 3.55
C PRO A 147 -9.17 -5.19 4.43
N SER A 148 -9.64 -4.76 5.61
CA SER A 148 -8.83 -3.99 6.56
C SER A 148 -7.66 -4.79 7.15
N GLU A 149 -7.74 -6.11 7.22
CA GLU A 149 -6.63 -6.97 7.64
C GLU A 149 -5.57 -7.11 6.53
N LEU A 150 -6.00 -7.23 5.26
CA LEU A 150 -5.09 -7.18 4.12
C LEU A 150 -4.39 -5.82 4.02
N PHE A 151 -5.14 -4.74 4.21
CA PHE A 151 -4.62 -3.38 4.30
C PHE A 151 -3.61 -3.22 5.44
N ARG A 152 -3.93 -3.71 6.65
CA ARG A 152 -3.01 -3.71 7.80
C ARG A 152 -1.68 -4.39 7.47
N ARG A 153 -1.71 -5.53 6.80
CA ARG A 153 -0.49 -6.26 6.41
C ARG A 153 0.37 -5.50 5.41
N GLY A 154 -0.27 -4.87 4.42
CA GLY A 154 0.43 -3.98 3.50
C GLY A 154 1.08 -2.80 4.24
N LEU A 155 0.36 -2.20 5.18
CA LEU A 155 0.86 -1.10 6.00
C LEU A 155 2.06 -1.51 6.86
N GLU A 156 1.97 -2.64 7.57
CA GLU A 156 3.06 -3.19 8.37
C GLU A 156 4.28 -3.55 7.50
N HIS A 157 4.05 -4.16 6.33
CA HIS A 157 5.11 -4.49 5.38
C HIS A 157 5.82 -3.24 4.88
N GLY A 158 5.07 -2.27 4.36
CA GLY A 158 5.63 -1.04 3.77
C GLY A 158 6.38 -0.16 4.76
N THR A 159 5.90 -0.08 6.00
CA THR A 159 6.57 0.70 7.07
C THR A 159 7.79 -0.01 7.64
N LYS A 160 7.93 -1.32 7.42
CA LYS A 160 9.05 -2.14 7.92
C LYS A 160 10.15 -2.34 6.88
N PHE A 161 9.80 -2.64 5.63
CA PHE A 161 10.74 -3.11 4.61
C PHE A 161 11.23 -2.00 3.66
N ARG A 162 11.06 -0.74 4.06
CA ARG A 162 11.59 0.43 3.34
C ARG A 162 12.38 1.32 4.30
N GLN A 163 13.70 1.37 4.15
CA GLN A 163 14.59 2.17 5.02
C GLN A 163 14.26 3.65 4.98
N GLU A 164 13.90 4.18 3.80
CA GLU A 164 13.45 5.56 3.63
C GLU A 164 12.06 5.82 4.25
N GLY A 165 11.42 4.82 4.85
CA GLY A 165 10.15 4.95 5.54
C GLY A 165 8.97 5.07 4.58
N TRP A 166 7.98 5.89 4.92
CA TRP A 166 6.74 6.04 4.17
C TRP A 166 6.98 6.51 2.74
N GLY A 167 6.45 5.76 1.77
CA GLY A 167 6.58 6.03 0.32
C GLY A 167 5.23 6.13 -0.38
N SER A 168 5.27 6.35 -1.70
CA SER A 168 4.08 6.49 -2.53
C SER A 168 3.22 5.21 -2.54
N GLY A 169 3.82 4.04 -2.40
CA GLY A 169 3.12 2.75 -2.28
C GLY A 169 2.17 2.68 -1.10
N LEU A 170 2.56 3.19 0.08
CA LEU A 170 1.67 3.26 1.26
C LEU A 170 0.57 4.32 1.09
N THR A 171 0.89 5.43 0.43
CA THR A 171 -0.09 6.46 0.04
C THR A 171 -1.13 5.86 -0.92
N ILE A 172 -0.69 5.14 -1.96
CA ILE A 172 -1.56 4.44 -2.92
C ILE A 172 -2.41 3.38 -2.21
N LEU A 173 -1.82 2.56 -1.34
CA LEU A 173 -2.55 1.56 -0.56
C LEU A 173 -3.68 2.20 0.26
N THR A 174 -3.41 3.32 0.93
CA THR A 174 -4.41 4.07 1.72
C THR A 174 -5.52 4.62 0.84
N CYS A 175 -5.17 5.26 -0.28
CA CYS A 175 -6.15 5.74 -1.25
C CYS A 175 -7.02 4.61 -1.83
N MET A 176 -6.41 3.47 -2.18
CA MET A 176 -7.13 2.30 -2.69
C MET A 176 -8.06 1.71 -1.63
N MET A 177 -7.67 1.69 -0.37
CA MET A 177 -8.53 1.23 0.73
C MET A 177 -9.75 2.16 0.89
N ASN A 178 -9.56 3.48 0.83
CA ASN A 178 -10.66 4.44 0.85
C ASN A 178 -11.62 4.24 -0.33
N ILE A 179 -11.08 4.04 -1.54
CA ILE A 179 -11.88 3.78 -2.74
C ILE A 179 -12.62 2.45 -2.64
N SER A 180 -12.03 1.41 -2.03
CA SER A 180 -12.64 0.08 -1.88
C SER A 180 -13.95 0.09 -1.08
N THR A 181 -14.23 1.15 -0.30
CA THR A 181 -15.53 1.29 0.35
C THR A 181 -16.66 1.60 -0.64
N HIS A 182 -16.31 1.97 -1.86
CA HIS A 182 -17.19 2.28 -2.98
C HIS A 182 -17.04 1.23 -4.10
N GLY A 183 -18.14 0.88 -4.76
CA GLY A 183 -18.10 0.00 -5.94
C GLY A 183 -18.39 -1.47 -5.67
N THR A 184 -18.10 -2.30 -6.68
CA THR A 184 -18.43 -3.74 -6.68
C THR A 184 -17.40 -4.56 -5.89
N GLN A 185 -17.69 -5.84 -5.66
CA GLN A 185 -16.72 -6.75 -5.05
C GLN A 185 -15.45 -6.88 -5.90
N ASP A 186 -15.55 -6.85 -7.23
CA ASP A 186 -14.40 -6.90 -8.11
C ASP A 186 -13.54 -5.64 -7.99
N ASP A 187 -14.16 -4.47 -7.85
CA ASP A 187 -13.44 -3.20 -7.68
C ASP A 187 -12.66 -3.18 -6.35
N LYS A 188 -13.25 -3.75 -5.30
CA LYS A 188 -12.57 -3.94 -4.00
C LYS A 188 -11.32 -4.80 -4.12
N LEU A 189 -11.44 -5.94 -4.80
CA LEU A 189 -10.33 -6.86 -5.01
C LEU A 189 -9.22 -6.22 -5.85
N ARG A 190 -9.59 -5.47 -6.89
CA ARG A 190 -8.64 -4.69 -7.71
C ARG A 190 -7.94 -3.61 -6.89
N ALA A 191 -8.68 -2.85 -6.08
CA ALA A 191 -8.11 -1.81 -5.23
C ALA A 191 -7.07 -2.38 -4.25
N LEU A 192 -7.41 -3.49 -3.56
CA LEU A 192 -6.47 -4.20 -2.69
C LEU A 192 -5.23 -4.68 -3.44
N TYR A 193 -5.40 -5.26 -4.63
CA TYR A 193 -4.29 -5.70 -5.47
C TYR A 193 -3.37 -4.55 -5.86
N HIS A 194 -3.94 -3.43 -6.34
CA HIS A 194 -3.17 -2.25 -6.73
C HIS A 194 -2.41 -1.66 -5.54
N GLY A 195 -3.07 -1.52 -4.39
CA GLY A 195 -2.45 -1.01 -3.17
C GLY A 195 -1.29 -1.88 -2.69
N LEU A 196 -1.51 -3.19 -2.53
CA LEU A 196 -0.48 -4.11 -2.05
C LEU A 196 0.67 -4.28 -3.04
N SER A 197 0.38 -4.26 -4.35
CA SER A 197 1.44 -4.29 -5.37
C SER A 197 2.26 -3.00 -5.38
N ALA A 198 1.65 -1.83 -5.13
CA ALA A 198 2.38 -0.58 -5.04
C ALA A 198 3.33 -0.58 -3.83
N VAL A 199 2.88 -1.05 -2.66
CA VAL A 199 3.75 -1.24 -1.49
C VAL A 199 4.90 -2.20 -1.78
N SER A 200 4.59 -3.32 -2.42
CA SER A 200 5.58 -4.34 -2.79
C SER A 200 6.66 -3.78 -3.73
N ASN A 201 6.26 -3.02 -4.75
CA ASN A 201 7.18 -2.32 -5.65
C ASN A 201 8.07 -1.33 -4.89
N ASP A 202 7.51 -0.54 -3.98
CA ASP A 202 8.23 0.45 -3.18
C ASP A 202 9.27 -0.19 -2.24
N CYS A 203 9.01 -1.40 -1.75
CA CYS A 203 9.90 -2.13 -0.84
C CYS A 203 10.92 -3.02 -1.59
N SER A 204 10.70 -3.27 -2.87
CA SER A 204 11.54 -4.17 -3.65
C SER A 204 13.00 -3.71 -3.67
N GLY A 205 13.90 -4.56 -3.18
CA GLY A 205 15.34 -4.27 -3.09
C GLY A 205 15.73 -3.28 -1.98
N GLN A 206 14.78 -2.84 -1.15
CA GLN A 206 15.05 -1.93 -0.03
C GLN A 206 15.46 -2.71 1.22
N PRO A 207 16.40 -2.17 2.02
CA PRO A 207 16.67 -2.73 3.34
C PRO A 207 15.55 -2.36 4.33
N PRO A 208 15.34 -3.17 5.39
CA PRO A 208 14.36 -2.84 6.41
C PRO A 208 14.78 -1.64 7.23
N ARG A 209 13.79 -0.97 7.81
CA ARG A 209 13.96 0.13 8.76
C ARG A 209 14.23 -0.40 10.17
N PHE A 210 15.15 0.26 10.87
CA PHE A 210 15.45 -0.02 12.28
C PHE A 210 14.95 1.15 13.14
N PRO A 211 13.88 0.98 13.94
CA PRO A 211 13.30 2.08 14.69
C PRO A 211 14.17 2.51 15.87
N VAL A 212 14.10 3.81 16.21
CA VAL A 212 14.77 4.41 17.35
C VAL A 212 13.88 4.27 18.60
N GLY A 213 14.48 3.88 19.74
CA GLY A 213 13.76 3.76 21.01
C GLY A 213 13.45 5.12 21.66
N PRO A 214 12.52 5.18 22.63
CA PRO A 214 12.17 6.42 23.33
C PRO A 214 13.33 6.98 24.17
N LEU A 215 13.12 8.16 24.73
CA LEU A 215 13.95 8.66 25.83
C LEU A 215 13.81 7.74 27.07
N PRO A 216 14.87 7.61 27.89
CA PRO A 216 14.80 6.85 29.14
C PRO A 216 13.71 7.39 30.07
N GLN A 217 12.99 6.49 30.74
CA GLN A 217 11.88 6.83 31.65
C GLN A 217 12.29 6.83 33.14
N GLU A 218 13.58 7.00 33.42
CA GLU A 218 14.11 7.01 34.81
C GLU A 218 13.69 8.25 35.60
N ARG A 219 13.28 9.31 34.91
CA ARG A 219 12.78 10.57 35.46
C ARG A 219 11.50 10.97 34.74
N GLU A 220 10.91 12.08 35.18
CA GLU A 220 9.75 12.68 34.54
C GLU A 220 10.00 12.88 33.03
N ILE A 221 9.08 12.36 32.22
CA ILE A 221 9.13 12.46 30.77
C ILE A 221 8.86 13.93 30.40
N PRO A 222 9.63 14.52 29.47
CA PRO A 222 9.39 15.88 29.02
C PRO A 222 7.95 16.08 28.54
N ASP A 223 7.37 17.24 28.84
CA ASP A 223 6.02 17.56 28.40
C ASP A 223 5.90 17.60 26.86
N LYS A 224 4.67 17.49 26.37
CA LYS A 224 4.36 17.49 24.93
C LYS A 224 4.80 18.76 24.18
N VAL A 225 4.83 19.91 24.87
CA VAL A 225 5.26 21.19 24.26
C VAL A 225 6.77 21.16 24.02
N THR A 226 7.52 20.63 24.99
CA THR A 226 8.96 20.43 24.92
C THR A 226 9.31 19.41 23.84
N LEU A 227 8.65 18.26 23.79
CA LEU A 227 8.87 17.24 22.76
C LEU A 227 8.55 17.77 21.35
N LYS A 228 7.46 18.53 21.18
CA LYS A 228 7.13 19.19 19.91
C LYS A 228 8.21 20.18 19.47
N ARG A 229 8.70 21.00 20.40
CA ARG A 229 9.79 21.96 20.11
C ARG A 229 11.06 21.23 19.68
N TRP A 230 11.42 20.14 20.35
CA TRP A 230 12.60 19.36 19.99
C TRP A 230 12.43 18.62 18.66
N PHE A 231 11.26 18.03 18.40
CA PHE A 231 10.95 17.41 17.11
C PHE A 231 11.20 18.40 15.97
N ARG A 232 10.60 19.59 16.03
CA ARG A 232 10.80 20.66 15.03
C ARG A 232 12.27 21.07 14.91
N HIS A 233 12.97 21.20 16.02
CA HIS A 233 14.40 21.53 16.01
C HIS A 233 15.24 20.47 15.29
N PHE A 234 14.99 19.19 15.56
CA PHE A 234 15.70 18.09 14.92
C PHE A 234 15.37 17.99 13.43
N ILE A 235 14.13 18.24 13.02
CA ILE A 235 13.78 18.38 11.59
C ILE A 235 14.54 19.55 10.96
N GLU A 236 14.62 20.70 11.63
CA GLU A 236 15.36 21.87 11.14
C GLU A 236 16.84 21.57 10.88
N VAL A 237 17.49 20.82 11.78
CA VAL A 237 18.90 20.44 11.64
C VAL A 237 19.11 19.11 10.92
N ARG A 238 18.05 18.54 10.32
CA ARG A 238 18.06 17.28 9.55
C ARG A 238 18.55 16.06 10.35
N ASP A 239 18.29 16.05 11.65
CA ASP A 239 18.55 14.93 12.55
C ASP A 239 17.32 14.02 12.65
N GLY A 240 17.29 12.99 11.80
CA GLY A 240 16.19 12.01 11.79
C GLY A 240 16.08 11.22 13.08
N ASP A 241 17.19 10.80 13.68
CA ASP A 241 17.19 9.99 14.91
C ASP A 241 16.66 10.79 16.10
N GLY A 242 17.09 12.04 16.24
CA GLY A 242 16.60 12.95 17.27
C GLY A 242 15.10 13.24 17.13
N ALA A 243 14.63 13.48 15.90
CA ALA A 243 13.22 13.70 15.61
C ALA A 243 12.38 12.45 15.90
N GLU A 244 12.80 11.28 15.41
CA GLU A 244 12.12 10.02 15.66
C GLU A 244 12.01 9.71 17.15
N ARG A 245 13.10 9.91 17.88
CA ARG A 245 13.12 9.69 19.33
C ARG A 245 12.13 10.57 20.08
N CYS A 246 11.95 11.83 19.65
CA CYS A 246 10.92 12.72 20.20
C CYS A 246 9.51 12.21 19.90
N LEU A 247 9.26 11.77 18.68
CA LEU A 247 7.96 11.24 18.27
C LEU A 247 7.60 9.94 18.99
N VAL A 248 8.52 8.98 19.07
CA VAL A 248 8.34 7.72 19.81
C VAL A 248 8.07 8.00 21.29
N THR A 249 8.82 8.92 21.89
CA THR A 249 8.60 9.31 23.29
C THR A 249 7.21 9.90 23.49
N THR A 250 6.75 10.73 22.56
CA THR A 250 5.41 11.34 22.59
C THR A 250 4.31 10.30 22.50
N ILE A 251 4.43 9.34 21.57
CA ILE A 251 3.45 8.26 21.38
C ILE A 251 3.40 7.37 22.62
N ARG A 252 4.56 6.92 23.13
CA ARG A 252 4.62 6.05 24.32
C ARG A 252 4.22 6.74 25.62
N ALA A 253 4.29 8.07 25.69
CA ALA A 253 3.74 8.85 26.79
C ALA A 253 2.20 8.93 26.77
N GLY A 254 1.54 8.33 25.77
CA GLY A 254 0.08 8.29 25.66
C GLY A 254 -0.53 9.56 25.08
N ALA A 255 0.24 10.34 24.30
CA ALA A 255 -0.31 11.50 23.62
C ALA A 255 -1.42 11.08 22.64
N GLY A 256 -2.55 11.78 22.70
CA GLY A 256 -3.69 11.52 21.81
C GLY A 256 -3.42 11.97 20.36
N PRO A 257 -4.27 11.53 19.41
CA PRO A 257 -4.18 11.87 17.99
C PRO A 257 -3.97 13.36 17.71
N GLU A 258 -4.74 14.23 18.38
CA GLU A 258 -4.67 15.68 18.20
C GLU A 258 -3.29 16.26 18.55
N ASN A 259 -2.63 15.74 19.59
CA ASN A 259 -1.31 16.24 19.99
C ASN A 259 -0.20 15.76 19.05
N ILE A 260 -0.36 14.57 18.47
CA ILE A 260 0.59 14.05 17.49
C ILE A 260 0.38 14.77 16.14
N ALA A 261 -0.86 15.01 15.74
CA ALA A 261 -1.22 15.82 14.58
C ALA A 261 -0.62 17.24 14.71
N ASP A 262 -0.83 17.89 15.86
CA ASP A 262 -0.25 19.21 16.14
C ASP A 262 1.28 19.21 16.04
N MET A 263 1.96 18.16 16.51
CA MET A 263 3.42 18.03 16.36
C MET A 263 3.85 17.92 14.89
N LEU A 264 3.25 16.98 14.15
CA LEU A 264 3.66 16.65 12.79
C LEU A 264 3.28 17.74 11.78
N PHE A 265 2.01 18.19 11.77
CA PHE A 265 1.57 19.23 10.83
C PHE A 265 2.21 20.59 11.10
N THR A 266 2.58 20.91 12.35
CA THR A 266 3.40 22.12 12.60
C THR A 266 4.77 21.99 11.94
N ALA A 267 5.47 20.87 12.11
CA ALA A 267 6.77 20.67 11.46
C ALA A 267 6.67 20.65 9.92
N ALA A 268 5.60 20.05 9.38
CA ALA A 268 5.34 20.01 7.93
C ALA A 268 5.10 21.40 7.31
N THR A 269 4.76 22.40 8.13
CA THR A 269 4.42 23.76 7.71
C THR A 269 5.41 24.82 8.22
N ASP A 270 6.52 24.41 8.85
CA ASP A 270 7.61 25.31 9.26
C ASP A 270 8.31 25.96 8.07
N HIS A 271 8.30 25.28 6.92
CA HIS A 271 8.84 25.73 5.63
C HIS A 271 7.76 25.63 4.56
N ARG A 272 7.98 26.31 3.44
CA ARG A 272 7.00 26.41 2.36
C ARG A 272 7.05 25.16 1.49
N PHE A 273 5.92 24.44 1.45
CA PHE A 273 5.66 23.38 0.49
C PHE A 273 6.79 22.35 0.42
N LEU A 274 7.05 21.68 1.54
CA LEU A 274 8.14 20.71 1.66
C LEU A 274 7.99 19.53 0.69
N ASP A 275 9.07 19.22 -0.01
CA ASP A 275 9.21 18.08 -0.93
C ASP A 275 8.05 17.97 -1.94
N SER A 276 7.73 19.10 -2.59
CA SER A 276 6.59 19.21 -3.52
C SER A 276 5.23 18.86 -2.92
N GLY A 277 5.10 18.95 -1.59
CA GLY A 277 3.89 18.63 -0.84
C GLY A 277 3.93 17.26 -0.15
N HIS A 278 4.93 16.42 -0.42
CA HIS A 278 4.94 15.03 0.04
C HIS A 278 4.99 14.85 1.55
N VAL A 279 5.59 15.81 2.27
CA VAL A 279 5.61 15.75 3.74
C VAL A 279 4.19 15.84 4.30
N LEU A 280 3.35 16.72 3.73
CA LEU A 280 2.01 16.98 4.26
C LEU A 280 1.00 15.92 3.82
N ASP A 281 1.01 15.54 2.53
CA ASP A 281 0.06 14.54 2.02
C ASP A 281 0.32 13.13 2.57
N PHE A 282 1.59 12.71 2.72
CA PHE A 282 1.92 11.40 3.31
C PHE A 282 1.57 11.39 4.79
N THR A 283 1.77 12.51 5.49
CA THR A 283 1.30 12.64 6.88
C THR A 283 -0.21 12.49 6.95
N ASN A 284 -0.97 13.16 6.08
CA ASN A 284 -2.43 12.99 6.04
C ASN A 284 -2.82 11.52 5.78
N LYS A 285 -2.20 10.84 4.81
CA LYS A 285 -2.50 9.43 4.51
C LYS A 285 -2.07 8.47 5.62
N ALA A 286 -1.02 8.78 6.38
CA ALA A 286 -0.68 8.01 7.56
C ALA A 286 -1.76 8.09 8.65
N PHE A 287 -2.38 9.26 8.85
CA PHE A 287 -3.49 9.41 9.79
C PHE A 287 -4.75 8.67 9.30
N GLU A 288 -5.11 8.82 8.02
CA GLU A 288 -6.22 8.05 7.42
C GLU A 288 -6.00 6.54 7.56
N ALA A 289 -4.77 6.07 7.35
CA ALA A 289 -4.42 4.66 7.55
C ALA A 289 -4.68 4.21 9.00
N LEU A 290 -4.27 5.02 10.00
CA LEU A 290 -4.49 4.72 11.42
C LEU A 290 -5.97 4.74 11.82
N GLU A 291 -6.80 5.54 11.17
CA GLU A 291 -8.26 5.50 11.36
C GLU A 291 -8.85 4.16 10.91
N ILE A 292 -8.28 3.55 9.87
CA ILE A 292 -8.74 2.26 9.33
C ILE A 292 -8.27 1.09 10.18
N VAL A 293 -6.97 1.04 10.55
CA VAL A 293 -6.38 -0.13 11.24
C VAL A 293 -6.35 -0.01 12.76
N GLY A 294 -6.54 1.20 13.28
CA GLY A 294 -6.43 1.55 14.69
C GLY A 294 -5.05 2.11 15.08
N TRP A 295 -5.04 2.90 16.15
CA TRP A 295 -3.87 3.60 16.67
C TRP A 295 -2.81 2.70 17.35
N GLY A 296 -3.06 1.39 17.44
CA GLY A 296 -2.07 0.42 17.93
C GLY A 296 -0.79 0.36 17.07
N LEU A 297 -0.88 0.77 15.79
CA LEU A 297 0.25 0.85 14.87
C LEU A 297 0.87 2.25 14.76
N ALA A 298 0.44 3.22 15.58
CA ALA A 298 0.85 4.62 15.46
C ALA A 298 2.37 4.81 15.53
N GLU A 299 3.07 4.08 16.40
CA GLU A 299 4.53 4.16 16.49
C GLU A 299 5.20 3.74 15.17
N GLN A 300 4.86 2.56 14.64
CA GLN A 300 5.44 2.05 13.40
C GLN A 300 5.10 2.93 12.19
N VAL A 301 3.84 3.36 12.08
CA VAL A 301 3.35 4.18 10.98
C VAL A 301 3.94 5.58 11.00
N LEU A 302 3.80 6.31 12.11
CA LEU A 302 4.16 7.73 12.14
C LEU A 302 5.67 7.95 12.19
N THR A 303 6.44 7.03 12.80
CA THR A 303 7.90 7.12 12.76
C THR A 303 8.47 6.84 11.37
N SER A 304 7.75 6.06 10.54
CA SER A 304 8.14 5.88 9.15
C SER A 304 8.07 7.17 8.32
N LEU A 305 7.39 8.23 8.78
CA LEU A 305 7.40 9.53 8.10
C LEU A 305 8.68 10.34 8.39
N VAL A 306 9.38 10.08 9.49
CA VAL A 306 10.49 10.93 9.94
C VAL A 306 11.59 11.14 8.87
N PRO A 307 12.00 10.11 8.09
CA PRO A 307 12.96 10.32 7.01
C PRO A 307 12.54 11.40 6.00
N ILE A 308 11.26 11.40 5.55
CA ILE A 308 10.79 12.41 4.58
C ILE A 308 10.75 13.81 5.20
N TYR A 309 10.48 13.94 6.51
CA TYR A 309 10.58 15.23 7.19
C TYR A 309 12.03 15.73 7.26
N ALA A 310 12.97 14.91 7.72
CA ALA A 310 14.35 15.31 7.94
C ALA A 310 15.11 15.58 6.62
N GLN A 311 14.73 14.88 5.54
CA GLN A 311 15.40 14.97 4.25
C GLN A 311 14.68 15.91 3.26
N ALA A 312 13.52 16.47 3.63
CA ALA A 312 12.70 17.28 2.74
C ALA A 312 13.50 18.40 2.05
N SER A 313 13.23 18.56 0.76
CA SER A 313 13.60 19.76 0.03
C SER A 313 12.66 20.90 0.40
N ARG A 314 13.20 22.09 0.60
CA ARG A 314 12.42 23.32 0.84
C ARG A 314 12.23 24.03 -0.49
N MET A 315 10.99 24.20 -0.92
CA MET A 315 10.73 24.68 -2.28
C MET A 315 11.02 26.17 -2.43
N GLU A 316 10.96 26.93 -1.34
CA GLU A 316 11.38 28.33 -1.31
C GLU A 316 12.89 28.55 -1.51
N GLU A 317 13.69 27.48 -1.36
CA GLU A 317 15.14 27.48 -1.63
C GLU A 317 15.45 27.09 -3.08
N ARG A 318 14.45 26.68 -3.88
CA ARG A 318 14.61 26.22 -5.26
C ARG A 318 14.45 27.37 -6.26
N SER A 319 15.24 27.36 -7.33
CA SER A 319 15.15 28.34 -8.42
C SER A 319 13.82 28.26 -9.17
N SER A 320 13.21 27.08 -9.25
CA SER A 320 11.90 26.87 -9.90
C SER A 320 10.75 27.63 -9.24
N TRP A 321 10.91 28.08 -8.00
CA TRP A 321 9.93 28.90 -7.26
C TRP A 321 10.22 30.40 -7.33
N ARG A 322 11.34 30.78 -7.97
CA ARG A 322 11.78 32.18 -8.10
C ARG A 322 11.78 32.69 -9.54
N HIS A 323 11.60 31.81 -10.52
CA HIS A 323 11.62 32.14 -11.95
C HIS A 323 10.54 31.39 -12.74
N PRO A 324 9.86 32.04 -13.72
CA PRO A 324 10.00 33.45 -14.10
C PRO A 324 9.32 34.43 -13.12
N VAL A 325 8.44 33.93 -12.26
CA VAL A 325 7.76 34.70 -11.20
C VAL A 325 8.38 34.32 -9.86
N ASP A 326 8.70 35.30 -9.03
CA ASP A 326 9.16 35.05 -7.66
C ASP A 326 7.97 34.79 -6.73
N VAL A 327 7.52 33.53 -6.70
CA VAL A 327 6.40 33.09 -5.86
C VAL A 327 6.77 33.18 -4.38
N VAL A 328 8.06 33.05 -4.04
CA VAL A 328 8.55 33.16 -2.66
C VAL A 328 8.33 34.57 -2.12
N GLU A 329 8.63 35.59 -2.92
CA GLU A 329 8.43 36.98 -2.53
C GLU A 329 6.94 37.37 -2.45
N LEU A 330 6.12 36.86 -3.37
CA LEU A 330 4.67 37.01 -3.30
C LEU A 330 4.12 36.41 -2.00
N LEU A 331 4.55 35.19 -1.65
CA LEU A 331 4.13 34.53 -0.41
C LEU A 331 4.65 35.26 0.84
N ASN A 332 5.89 35.78 0.84
CA ASN A 332 6.42 36.61 1.95
C ASN A 332 5.44 37.75 2.29
N THR A 333 5.02 38.49 1.26
CA THR A 333 4.09 39.62 1.39
C THR A 333 2.76 39.18 1.99
N CYS A 334 2.24 38.03 1.57
CA CYS A 334 0.97 37.50 2.05
C CYS A 334 1.04 36.95 3.47
N PHE A 335 2.13 36.28 3.85
CA PHE A 335 2.32 35.81 5.23
C PHE A 335 2.43 36.95 6.24
N VAL A 336 3.02 38.09 5.86
CA VAL A 336 3.02 39.30 6.72
C VAL A 336 1.60 39.81 6.95
N ARG A 337 0.73 39.75 5.93
CA ARG A 337 -0.67 40.19 6.02
C ARG A 337 -1.59 39.18 6.72
N LEU A 338 -1.25 37.90 6.71
CA LEU A 338 -2.12 36.80 7.12
C LEU A 338 -2.71 36.95 8.55
N PRO A 339 -1.94 37.31 9.60
CA PRO A 339 -2.51 37.48 10.94
C PRO A 339 -3.60 38.56 11.01
N VAL A 340 -3.39 39.69 10.30
CA VAL A 340 -4.36 40.79 10.24
C VAL A 340 -5.58 40.36 9.44
N ALA A 341 -5.38 39.66 8.32
CA ALA A 341 -6.46 39.15 7.50
C ALA A 341 -7.38 38.19 8.27
N LEU A 342 -6.79 37.23 8.99
CA LEU A 342 -7.52 36.29 9.84
C LEU A 342 -8.26 37.00 10.98
N GLN A 343 -7.69 38.06 11.55
CA GLN A 343 -8.34 38.83 12.61
C GLN A 343 -9.53 39.63 12.08
N LYS A 344 -9.40 40.30 10.94
CA LYS A 344 -10.47 41.05 10.26
C LYS A 344 -11.62 40.11 9.85
N GLY A 345 -11.29 38.98 9.24
CA GLY A 345 -12.27 37.99 8.80
C GLY A 345 -13.11 37.39 9.94
N LYS A 346 -12.63 37.40 11.19
CA LYS A 346 -13.44 36.91 12.34
C LYS A 346 -14.76 37.65 12.49
N GLU A 347 -14.80 38.94 12.16
CA GLU A 347 -16.00 39.78 12.30
C GLU A 347 -17.08 39.43 11.26
N THR A 348 -16.68 38.85 10.13
CA THR A 348 -17.54 38.52 8.99
C THR A 348 -17.63 37.01 8.73
N ARG A 349 -17.16 36.18 9.66
CA ARG A 349 -17.13 34.71 9.53
C ARG A 349 -18.51 34.15 9.18
N GLY A 350 -18.56 33.30 8.15
CA GLY A 350 -19.78 32.64 7.69
C GLY A 350 -20.63 33.44 6.69
N ILE A 351 -20.22 34.66 6.36
CA ILE A 351 -20.81 35.45 5.24
C ILE A 351 -20.16 35.04 3.92
N TRP A 352 -18.86 34.76 3.93
CA TRP A 352 -18.13 34.32 2.76
C TRP A 352 -18.70 33.01 2.20
N LYS A 353 -18.74 32.92 0.88
CA LYS A 353 -19.07 31.70 0.15
C LYS A 353 -18.13 31.58 -1.04
N ALA A 354 -17.72 30.34 -1.33
CA ALA A 354 -16.97 30.06 -2.54
C ALA A 354 -17.79 30.49 -3.76
N ASP A 355 -17.18 31.30 -4.62
CA ASP A 355 -17.79 31.75 -5.86
C ASP A 355 -17.29 30.88 -7.02
N SER A 356 -18.21 30.16 -7.66
CA SER A 356 -17.88 29.32 -8.82
C SER A 356 -17.31 30.12 -9.98
N THR A 357 -17.63 31.42 -10.09
CA THR A 357 -17.10 32.30 -11.14
C THR A 357 -15.65 32.74 -10.87
N GLN A 358 -15.16 32.60 -9.63
CA GLN A 358 -13.79 32.94 -9.26
C GLN A 358 -12.85 31.73 -9.28
N VAL A 359 -13.37 30.50 -9.46
CA VAL A 359 -12.56 29.28 -9.61
C VAL A 359 -11.58 29.40 -10.77
N ASP A 360 -11.96 30.08 -11.85
CA ASP A 360 -11.09 30.34 -13.00
C ASP A 360 -9.83 31.12 -12.62
N THR A 361 -9.87 31.94 -11.57
CA THR A 361 -8.67 32.62 -11.05
C THR A 361 -7.73 31.62 -10.42
N LEU A 362 -8.24 30.65 -9.64
CA LEU A 362 -7.43 29.58 -9.02
C LEU A 362 -6.84 28.62 -10.06
N LEU A 363 -7.56 28.41 -11.18
CA LEU A 363 -7.10 27.61 -12.32
C LEU A 363 -6.16 28.37 -13.27
N GLY A 364 -6.07 29.69 -13.11
CA GLY A 364 -5.26 30.55 -13.97
C GLY A 364 -3.76 30.42 -13.76
N ASP A 365 -3.00 31.16 -14.57
CA ASP A 365 -1.53 31.16 -14.60
C ASP A 365 -0.90 32.41 -13.96
N LYS A 366 -1.69 33.19 -13.20
CA LYS A 366 -1.28 34.44 -12.54
C LYS A 366 -1.16 34.27 -11.02
N PRO A 367 0.04 33.98 -10.48
CA PRO A 367 0.22 33.71 -9.06
C PRO A 367 -0.20 34.87 -8.15
N ASP A 368 0.00 36.12 -8.56
CA ASP A 368 -0.40 37.32 -7.81
C ASP A 368 -1.92 37.42 -7.63
N ALA A 369 -2.69 37.12 -8.69
CA ALA A 369 -4.14 37.08 -8.65
C ALA A 369 -4.65 35.95 -7.76
N ILE A 370 -4.02 34.76 -7.85
CA ILE A 370 -4.36 33.58 -7.02
C ILE A 370 -4.15 33.90 -5.54
N VAL A 371 -2.95 34.34 -5.16
CA VAL A 371 -2.64 34.57 -3.74
C VAL A 371 -3.42 35.77 -3.19
N GLY A 372 -3.65 36.81 -4.00
CA GLY A 372 -4.52 37.94 -3.66
C GLY A 372 -5.94 37.48 -3.32
N LEU A 373 -6.56 36.68 -4.19
CA LEU A 373 -7.89 36.12 -3.98
C LEU A 373 -7.99 35.28 -2.70
N LEU A 374 -6.97 34.47 -2.39
CA LEU A 374 -6.96 33.65 -1.18
C LEU A 374 -6.88 34.50 0.10
N ILE A 375 -6.01 35.51 0.14
CA ILE A 375 -5.91 36.41 1.30
C ILE A 375 -7.17 37.26 1.47
N GLU A 376 -7.71 37.82 0.38
CA GLU A 376 -8.94 38.60 0.41
C GLU A 376 -10.14 37.76 0.86
N SER A 377 -10.19 36.49 0.47
CA SER A 377 -11.23 35.57 0.95
C SER A 377 -11.17 35.38 2.47
N LEU A 378 -9.97 35.23 3.04
CA LEU A 378 -9.80 35.19 4.50
C LEU A 378 -10.19 36.50 5.17
N GLU A 379 -9.81 37.65 4.61
CA GLU A 379 -10.23 38.98 5.10
C GLU A 379 -11.74 39.16 5.10
N ASN A 380 -12.42 38.57 4.11
CA ASN A 380 -13.87 38.62 3.94
C ASN A 380 -14.63 37.54 4.72
N GLY A 381 -13.93 36.77 5.57
CA GLY A 381 -14.55 35.86 6.53
C GLY A 381 -14.64 34.41 6.09
N ALA A 382 -13.91 33.99 5.06
CA ALA A 382 -13.73 32.57 4.74
C ALA A 382 -13.08 31.85 5.93
N LYS A 383 -13.59 30.68 6.31
CA LYS A 383 -12.87 29.83 7.25
C LYS A 383 -11.70 29.14 6.55
N PRO A 384 -10.58 28.84 7.25
CA PRO A 384 -9.45 28.12 6.66
C PRO A 384 -9.88 26.80 5.99
N GLU A 385 -10.80 26.05 6.61
CA GLU A 385 -11.31 24.78 6.10
C GLU A 385 -12.10 24.95 4.80
N GLU A 386 -12.90 26.03 4.71
CA GLU A 386 -13.70 26.37 3.53
C GLU A 386 -12.80 26.82 2.37
N LEU A 387 -11.75 27.59 2.67
CA LEU A 387 -10.77 28.02 1.68
C LEU A 387 -9.94 26.84 1.16
N ALA A 388 -9.46 25.97 2.05
CA ALA A 388 -8.74 24.75 1.67
C ALA A 388 -9.62 23.82 0.82
N ALA A 389 -10.92 23.69 1.16
CA ALA A 389 -11.88 22.95 0.36
C ALA A 389 -12.03 23.52 -1.06
N TRP A 390 -12.04 24.84 -1.19
CA TRP A 390 -12.15 25.51 -2.49
C TRP A 390 -10.91 25.30 -3.37
N VAL A 391 -9.71 25.39 -2.78
CA VAL A 391 -8.45 25.09 -3.48
C VAL A 391 -8.39 23.61 -3.89
N ALA A 392 -8.78 22.69 -2.99
CA ALA A 392 -8.85 21.27 -3.31
C ALA A 392 -9.84 20.97 -4.44
N PHE A 393 -10.99 21.67 -4.47
CA PHE A 393 -11.95 21.56 -5.56
C PHE A 393 -11.38 22.06 -6.90
N ALA A 394 -10.71 23.21 -6.92
CA ALA A 394 -10.04 23.70 -8.14
C ALA A 394 -8.97 22.70 -8.63
N ALA A 395 -8.17 22.14 -7.73
CA ALA A 395 -7.19 21.11 -8.08
C ALA A 395 -7.84 19.82 -8.62
N ALA A 396 -8.98 19.41 -8.06
CA ALA A 396 -9.76 18.27 -8.57
C ALA A 396 -10.33 18.53 -9.97
N LEU A 397 -10.81 19.76 -10.24
CA LEU A 397 -11.25 20.15 -11.59
C LEU A 397 -10.11 20.07 -12.59
N ARG A 398 -8.90 20.49 -12.21
CA ARG A 398 -7.71 20.36 -13.05
C ARG A 398 -7.45 18.91 -13.44
N ILE A 399 -7.55 17.96 -12.48
CA ILE A 399 -7.45 16.52 -12.76
C ILE A 399 -8.56 16.05 -13.70
N ALA A 400 -9.81 16.43 -13.44
CA ALA A 400 -10.95 16.00 -14.25
C ALA A 400 -10.89 16.51 -15.70
N GLN A 401 -10.23 17.65 -15.92
CA GLN A 401 -9.99 18.23 -17.23
C GLN A 401 -8.68 17.75 -17.86
N PHE A 402 -7.84 17.02 -17.13
CA PHE A 402 -6.54 16.56 -17.60
C PHE A 402 -6.68 15.31 -18.48
N PRO A 403 -6.16 15.31 -19.71
CA PRO A 403 -6.32 14.19 -20.62
C PRO A 403 -5.50 12.97 -20.15
N THR A 404 -6.11 11.78 -20.19
CA THR A 404 -5.42 10.51 -19.87
C THR A 404 -4.41 10.13 -20.95
N THR A 405 -4.61 10.59 -22.19
CA THR A 405 -3.64 10.51 -23.28
C THR A 405 -2.67 11.68 -23.17
N ASN A 406 -1.68 11.55 -22.29
CA ASN A 406 -0.65 12.56 -22.14
C ASN A 406 0.71 11.98 -22.54
N GLU A 407 1.40 12.68 -23.45
CA GLU A 407 2.68 12.25 -24.01
C GLU A 407 3.89 12.59 -23.10
N TYR A 408 3.69 13.43 -22.07
CA TYR A 408 4.80 14.02 -21.29
C TYR A 408 4.95 13.54 -19.84
N SER A 409 4.29 12.44 -19.42
CA SER A 409 4.39 11.92 -18.04
C SER A 409 4.20 12.96 -16.93
N ASP A 410 3.50 14.08 -17.20
CA ASP A 410 3.35 15.21 -16.28
C ASP A 410 2.07 15.11 -15.41
N TRP A 411 1.42 13.95 -15.45
CA TRP A 411 0.27 13.62 -14.61
C TRP A 411 0.54 13.87 -13.12
N ASP A 412 1.78 13.65 -12.69
CA ASP A 412 2.24 13.91 -11.32
C ASP A 412 2.06 15.39 -10.94
N THR A 413 2.22 16.33 -11.89
CA THR A 413 2.05 17.77 -11.62
C THR A 413 0.59 18.11 -11.29
N ALA A 414 -0.36 17.53 -12.03
CA ALA A 414 -1.78 17.70 -11.76
C ALA A 414 -2.18 16.99 -10.46
N LEU A 415 -1.64 15.79 -10.22
CA LEU A 415 -1.93 14.98 -9.04
C LEU A 415 -1.39 15.58 -7.74
N HIS A 416 -0.14 16.06 -7.72
CA HIS A 416 0.51 16.63 -6.53
C HIS A 416 -0.24 17.86 -6.01
N THR A 417 -0.75 18.70 -6.91
CA THR A 417 -1.54 19.87 -6.53
C THR A 417 -2.81 19.44 -5.78
N PHE A 418 -3.51 18.42 -6.27
CA PHE A 418 -4.73 17.92 -5.63
C PHE A 418 -4.46 17.21 -4.32
N THR A 419 -3.49 16.29 -4.29
CA THR A 419 -3.15 15.52 -3.08
C THR A 419 -2.71 16.43 -1.94
N PHE A 420 -1.87 17.43 -2.21
CA PHE A 420 -1.50 18.43 -1.21
C PHE A 420 -2.69 19.28 -0.75
N ALA A 421 -3.49 19.83 -1.68
CA ALA A 421 -4.63 20.67 -1.32
C ALA A 421 -5.70 19.89 -0.52
N ASN A 422 -5.95 18.64 -0.90
CA ASN A 422 -6.82 17.73 -0.17
C ASN A 422 -6.26 17.43 1.22
N ALA A 423 -4.95 17.17 1.34
CA ALA A 423 -4.32 16.91 2.62
C ALA A 423 -4.39 18.13 3.57
N VAL A 424 -4.20 19.36 3.05
CA VAL A 424 -4.41 20.59 3.83
C VAL A 424 -5.87 20.70 4.30
N GLN A 425 -6.83 20.43 3.41
CA GLN A 425 -8.24 20.45 3.78
C GLN A 425 -8.56 19.43 4.88
N GLN A 426 -8.06 18.20 4.76
CA GLN A 426 -8.31 17.15 5.77
C GLN A 426 -7.60 17.46 7.09
N ALA A 427 -6.37 18.02 7.07
CA ALA A 427 -5.65 18.37 8.28
C ALA A 427 -6.30 19.50 9.10
N LEU A 428 -7.11 20.35 8.45
CA LEU A 428 -7.85 21.43 9.09
C LEU A 428 -9.23 21.01 9.60
N ARG A 429 -9.77 19.88 9.12
CA ARG A 429 -11.06 19.32 9.57
C ARG A 429 -10.89 18.58 10.89
#